data_AF-A0A6A3IH22-F1
#
_entry.id   AF-A0A6A3IH22-F1
#
_cell.length_a   1.000
_cell.length_b   1.000
_cell.length_c   1.000
_cell.angle_alpha   90.00
_cell.angle_beta   90.00
_cell.angle_gamma   90.00
#
_symmetry.space_group_name_H-M   'P 1'
#
loop_
_entity.id
_entity.type
_entity.pdbx_description
1 polymer ?
#
loop_
_entity_poly.entity_id
_entity_poly.type
_entity_poly.pdbx_seq_one_letter_code
_entity_poly.pdbx_strand_id
1 'polypeptide(L)'
;MIHPGWVPGIFSFLRSKPGGLEQESHQDYQEKDIARVRKVYPHCVPGSVIFALEPNTNLRVYTGCFEAKVDSKARIVDVPVGFCVLFRGDLIHNGMPFTSTNHRLHCYLSYEGVRWTPDVVQNILPEHGECEHCGVKMIKGSLFRLHCFYCDKNPKGPENRLKRKSENKTGEFECPVCKKVFERQGTLRVHKLRKHSAQT
;
A
#
# COMPACT_ATOMS: atom_id res chain seq x y z
N MET A 1 -3.77 -4.76 -20.04
CA MET A 1 -4.21 -4.98 -21.43
C MET A 1 -5.74 -5.04 -21.39
N ILE A 2 -6.41 -4.28 -22.26
CA ILE A 2 -7.88 -4.31 -22.38
C ILE A 2 -8.27 -5.69 -22.92
N HIS A 3 -9.24 -6.36 -22.29
CA HIS A 3 -9.67 -7.68 -22.73
C HIS A 3 -10.84 -7.55 -23.72
N PRO A 4 -10.75 -8.11 -24.94
CA PRO A 4 -11.78 -7.94 -25.97
C PRO A 4 -13.12 -8.60 -25.61
N GLY A 5 -13.11 -9.62 -24.75
CA GLY A 5 -14.31 -10.31 -24.27
C GLY A 5 -15.02 -9.64 -23.09
N TRP A 6 -14.60 -8.43 -22.67
CA TRP A 6 -15.31 -7.72 -21.60
C TRP A 6 -16.65 -7.18 -22.10
N VAL A 7 -17.70 -7.49 -21.35
CA VAL A 7 -19.06 -6.96 -21.57
C VAL A 7 -19.44 -6.03 -20.42
N PRO A 8 -19.96 -4.82 -20.71
CA PRO A 8 -20.51 -3.95 -19.69
C PRO A 8 -21.67 -4.63 -18.96
N GLY A 9 -21.58 -4.68 -17.63
CA GLY A 9 -22.64 -5.20 -16.78
C GLY A 9 -23.37 -4.07 -16.08
N ILE A 10 -23.19 -3.99 -14.77
CA ILE A 10 -23.95 -3.09 -13.91
C ILE A 10 -23.27 -1.73 -13.83
N PHE A 11 -24.10 -0.68 -13.82
CA PHE A 11 -23.67 0.70 -13.61
C PHE A 11 -24.12 1.15 -12.22
N SER A 12 -23.15 1.54 -11.38
CA SER A 12 -23.39 2.17 -10.09
C SER A 12 -23.15 3.67 -10.20
N PHE A 13 -24.13 4.47 -9.76
CA PHE A 13 -23.97 5.92 -9.63
C PHE A 13 -23.31 6.24 -8.30
N LEU A 14 -22.11 6.83 -8.34
CA LEU A 14 -21.34 7.17 -7.16
C LEU A 14 -21.41 8.68 -6.92
N ARG A 15 -21.79 9.05 -5.69
CA ARG A 15 -21.77 10.42 -5.21
C ARG A 15 -20.88 10.53 -3.98
N SER A 16 -19.74 11.20 -4.12
CA SER A 16 -18.85 11.53 -3.00
C SER A 16 -19.18 12.93 -2.49
N LYS A 17 -19.42 13.06 -1.18
CA LYS A 17 -19.66 14.35 -0.52
C LYS A 17 -18.32 15.01 -0.14
N PRO A 18 -18.27 16.36 -0.07
CA PRO A 18 -17.08 17.06 0.39
C PRO A 18 -16.72 16.65 1.82
N GLY A 19 -15.41 16.60 2.10
CA GLY A 19 -14.91 16.23 3.44
C GLY A 19 -14.94 14.72 3.73
N GLY A 20 -15.29 13.88 2.76
CA GLY A 20 -15.11 12.44 2.85
C GLY A 20 -13.62 12.07 2.92
N LEU A 21 -13.29 11.11 3.78
CA LEU A 21 -11.94 10.56 3.87
C LEU A 21 -11.60 9.74 2.62
N GLU A 22 -10.29 9.57 2.39
CA GLU A 22 -9.79 8.63 1.39
C GLU A 22 -10.39 7.23 1.63
N GLN A 23 -10.91 6.59 0.58
CA GLN A 23 -11.46 5.23 0.71
C GLN A 23 -10.35 4.25 1.08
N GLU A 24 -10.69 3.18 1.81
CA GLU A 24 -9.75 2.08 2.02
C GLU A 24 -9.35 1.47 0.68
N SER A 25 -8.07 1.06 0.56
CA SER A 25 -7.59 0.38 -0.65
C SER A 25 -8.29 -0.97 -0.81
N HIS A 26 -8.85 -1.20 -1.99
CA HIS A 26 -9.68 -2.36 -2.28
C HIS A 26 -9.51 -2.85 -3.71
N GLN A 27 -10.13 -4.00 -3.97
CA GLN A 27 -10.44 -4.51 -5.30
C GLN A 27 -11.96 -4.50 -5.50
N ASP A 28 -12.38 -4.36 -6.76
CA ASP A 28 -13.81 -4.28 -7.12
C ASP A 28 -14.51 -5.63 -7.07
N TYR A 29 -13.75 -6.72 -7.12
CA TYR A 29 -14.28 -8.08 -7.15
C TYR A 29 -13.70 -8.90 -6.00
N GLN A 30 -14.55 -9.70 -5.38
CA GLN A 30 -14.10 -10.66 -4.39
C GLN A 30 -13.40 -11.85 -5.06
N GLU A 31 -12.53 -12.53 -4.33
CA GLU A 31 -11.85 -13.75 -4.81
C GLU A 31 -12.84 -14.78 -5.38
N LYS A 32 -14.02 -14.95 -4.75
CA LYS A 32 -15.07 -15.86 -5.23
C LYS A 32 -15.62 -15.48 -6.61
N ASP A 33 -15.70 -14.18 -6.90
CA ASP A 33 -16.23 -13.68 -8.18
C ASP A 33 -15.19 -13.85 -9.28
N ILE A 34 -13.91 -13.58 -8.97
CA ILE A 34 -12.78 -13.85 -9.86
C ILE A 34 -12.68 -15.36 -10.14
N ALA A 35 -12.85 -16.21 -9.12
CA ALA A 35 -12.86 -17.67 -9.28
C ALA A 35 -13.99 -18.15 -10.20
N ARG A 36 -15.20 -17.56 -10.08
CA ARG A 36 -16.33 -17.85 -10.98
C ARG A 36 -16.01 -17.50 -12.43
N VAL A 37 -15.39 -16.34 -12.68
CA VAL A 37 -14.93 -15.96 -14.03
C VAL A 37 -13.91 -16.97 -14.54
N ARG A 38 -12.88 -17.28 -13.74
CA ARG A 38 -11.79 -18.17 -14.13
C ARG A 38 -12.25 -19.61 -14.43
N LYS A 39 -13.37 -20.04 -13.87
CA LYS A 39 -14.00 -21.33 -14.18
C LYS A 39 -14.49 -21.42 -15.63
N VAL A 40 -15.02 -20.32 -16.17
CA VAL A 40 -15.58 -20.26 -17.53
C VAL A 40 -14.54 -19.76 -18.53
N TYR A 41 -13.73 -18.79 -18.12
CA TYR A 41 -12.70 -18.14 -18.91
C TYR A 41 -11.35 -18.26 -18.20
N PRO A 42 -10.57 -19.32 -18.45
CA PRO A 42 -9.26 -19.50 -17.83
C PRO A 42 -8.35 -18.29 -18.04
N HIS A 43 -7.59 -17.92 -17.02
CA HIS A 43 -6.65 -16.77 -17.02
C HIS A 43 -7.28 -15.38 -17.23
N CYS A 44 -8.61 -15.28 -17.27
CA CYS A 44 -9.31 -14.02 -17.43
C CYS A 44 -9.60 -13.35 -16.09
N VAL A 45 -9.69 -12.01 -16.12
CA VAL A 45 -9.96 -11.17 -14.95
C VAL A 45 -11.00 -10.12 -15.37
N PRO A 46 -12.08 -9.92 -14.60
CA PRO A 46 -13.07 -8.89 -14.91
C PRO A 46 -12.43 -7.49 -14.86
N GLY A 47 -13.12 -6.52 -15.44
CA GLY A 47 -12.65 -5.13 -15.52
C GLY A 47 -13.59 -4.17 -14.81
N SER A 48 -13.16 -2.94 -14.70
CA SER A 48 -13.96 -1.83 -14.19
C SER A 48 -13.69 -0.57 -14.99
N VAL A 49 -14.73 0.22 -15.18
CA VAL A 49 -14.67 1.53 -15.83
C VAL A 49 -15.22 2.58 -14.90
N ILE A 50 -14.51 3.68 -14.71
CA ILE A 50 -15.03 4.86 -14.03
C ILE A 50 -15.15 5.99 -15.05
N PHE A 51 -16.36 6.51 -15.23
CA PHE A 51 -16.65 7.70 -16.04
C PHE A 51 -16.69 8.93 -15.15
N ALA A 52 -15.90 9.94 -15.48
CA ALA A 52 -15.92 11.21 -14.78
C ALA A 52 -17.08 12.08 -15.30
N LEU A 53 -18.05 12.35 -14.43
CA LEU A 53 -19.14 13.28 -14.74
C LEU A 53 -18.82 14.72 -14.30
N GLU A 54 -17.89 14.86 -13.36
CA GLU A 54 -17.45 16.15 -12.83
C GLU A 54 -15.91 16.24 -12.80
N PRO A 55 -15.34 17.46 -12.87
CA PRO A 55 -13.90 17.67 -12.78
C PRO A 55 -13.32 17.17 -11.45
N ASN A 56 -11.99 17.03 -11.41
CA ASN A 56 -11.25 16.53 -10.24
C ASN A 56 -11.60 15.10 -9.83
N THR A 57 -12.09 14.28 -10.78
CA THR A 57 -12.30 12.85 -10.55
C THR A 57 -10.96 12.15 -10.51
N ASN A 58 -10.49 11.85 -9.29
CA ASN A 58 -9.18 11.27 -9.06
C ASN A 58 -9.28 9.86 -8.47
N LEU A 59 -8.46 8.96 -8.98
CA LEU A 59 -8.33 7.59 -8.49
C LEU A 59 -6.89 7.31 -8.11
N ARG A 60 -6.64 6.80 -6.90
CA ARG A 60 -5.33 6.26 -6.55
C ARG A 60 -5.26 4.82 -7.00
N VAL A 61 -4.28 4.49 -7.82
CA VAL A 61 -3.99 3.12 -8.27
C VAL A 61 -2.60 2.70 -7.83
N TYR A 62 -2.43 1.42 -7.52
CA TYR A 62 -1.14 0.85 -7.15
C TYR A 62 -0.62 0.03 -8.33
N THR A 63 0.31 0.61 -9.10
CA THR A 63 0.71 0.06 -10.40
C THR A 63 1.25 -1.37 -10.27
N GLY A 64 0.68 -2.31 -11.04
CA GLY A 64 1.03 -3.73 -10.99
C GLY A 64 0.76 -4.44 -9.65
N CYS A 65 -0.06 -3.87 -8.77
CA CYS A 65 -0.45 -4.49 -7.52
C CYS A 65 -1.80 -5.19 -7.71
N PHE A 66 -1.77 -6.51 -7.89
CA PHE A 66 -2.97 -7.35 -8.10
C PHE A 66 -3.28 -8.30 -6.93
N GLU A 67 -2.36 -8.42 -5.98
CA GLU A 67 -2.47 -9.34 -4.84
C GLU A 67 -2.19 -8.63 -3.51
N ALA A 68 -1.14 -7.79 -3.49
CA ALA A 68 -0.73 -7.04 -2.30
C ALA A 68 -0.47 -5.57 -2.63
N LYS A 69 -0.88 -4.69 -1.71
CA LYS A 69 -0.66 -3.24 -1.79
C LYS A 69 0.80 -2.90 -1.52
N VAL A 70 1.42 -2.11 -2.40
CA VAL A 70 2.79 -1.61 -2.25
C VAL A 70 2.81 -0.09 -2.41
N ASP A 71 2.99 0.64 -1.31
CA ASP A 71 2.81 2.10 -1.29
C ASP A 71 3.74 2.86 -2.25
N SER A 72 4.96 2.38 -2.48
CA SER A 72 5.89 3.01 -3.43
C SER A 72 5.41 2.98 -4.89
N LYS A 73 4.42 2.14 -5.20
CA LYS A 73 3.81 2.00 -6.53
C LYS A 73 2.53 2.83 -6.72
N ALA A 74 2.13 3.61 -5.70
CA ALA A 74 0.96 4.48 -5.77
C ALA A 74 1.12 5.54 -6.87
N ARG A 75 0.06 5.72 -7.65
CA ARG A 75 -0.09 6.77 -8.67
C ARG A 75 -1.50 7.33 -8.58
N ILE A 76 -1.63 8.64 -8.78
CA ILE A 76 -2.94 9.29 -8.89
C ILE A 76 -3.25 9.41 -10.37
N VAL A 77 -4.43 8.93 -10.76
CA VAL A 77 -4.98 9.06 -12.10
C VAL A 77 -6.08 10.11 -12.04
N ASP A 78 -5.84 11.23 -12.70
CA ASP A 78 -6.87 12.23 -12.99
C ASP A 78 -7.68 11.77 -14.21
N VAL A 79 -9.00 11.79 -14.09
CA VAL A 79 -9.93 11.42 -15.15
C VAL A 79 -10.71 12.66 -15.57
N PRO A 80 -10.40 13.25 -16.73
CA PRO A 80 -11.10 14.44 -17.22
C PRO A 80 -12.59 14.15 -17.51
N VAL A 81 -13.42 15.18 -17.41
CA VAL A 81 -14.86 15.08 -17.75
C VAL A 81 -15.03 14.62 -19.20
N GLY A 82 -15.92 13.65 -19.41
CA GLY A 82 -16.16 13.05 -20.73
C GLY A 82 -15.19 11.92 -21.08
N PHE A 83 -14.17 11.67 -20.25
CA PHE A 83 -13.29 10.51 -20.36
C PHE A 83 -13.69 9.45 -19.33
N CYS A 84 -13.15 8.24 -19.53
CA CYS A 84 -13.23 7.18 -18.56
C CYS A 84 -11.86 6.55 -18.34
N VAL A 85 -11.66 5.98 -17.15
CA VAL A 85 -10.52 5.11 -16.86
C VAL A 85 -10.99 3.66 -16.86
N LEU A 86 -10.29 2.82 -17.61
CA LEU A 86 -10.53 1.39 -17.72
C LEU A 86 -9.37 0.64 -17.04
N PHE A 87 -9.68 -0.24 -16.11
CA PHE A 87 -8.68 -0.99 -15.35
C PHE A 87 -9.15 -2.41 -15.03
N ARG A 88 -8.21 -3.28 -14.63
CA ARG A 88 -8.53 -4.63 -14.18
C ARG A 88 -9.21 -4.57 -12.82
N GLY A 89 -10.25 -5.38 -12.63
CA GLY A 89 -11.01 -5.43 -11.38
C GLY A 89 -10.21 -5.92 -10.17
N ASP A 90 -9.11 -6.65 -10.41
CA ASP A 90 -8.15 -7.06 -9.37
C ASP A 90 -7.00 -6.05 -9.16
N LEU A 91 -7.01 -4.90 -9.83
CA LEU A 91 -6.05 -3.83 -9.54
C LEU A 91 -6.42 -3.15 -8.22
N ILE A 92 -5.46 -3.11 -7.30
CA ILE A 92 -5.65 -2.42 -6.02
C ILE A 92 -5.72 -0.91 -6.27
N HIS A 93 -6.81 -0.30 -5.79
CA HIS A 93 -7.07 1.12 -5.95
C HIS A 93 -7.91 1.67 -4.79
N ASN A 94 -8.08 2.99 -4.74
CA ASN A 94 -9.06 3.65 -3.89
C ASN A 94 -9.45 5.03 -4.40
N GLY A 95 -10.64 5.47 -4.05
CA GLY A 95 -11.09 6.84 -4.27
C GLY A 95 -10.29 7.83 -3.42
N MET A 96 -9.95 8.96 -4.03
CA MET A 96 -9.32 10.10 -3.37
C MET A 96 -10.34 10.96 -2.62
N PRO A 97 -9.93 11.71 -1.59
CA PRO A 97 -10.82 12.66 -0.93
C PRO A 97 -11.21 13.79 -1.88
N PHE A 98 -12.44 14.29 -1.74
CA PHE A 98 -12.96 15.39 -2.53
C PHE A 98 -13.21 16.62 -1.65
N THR A 99 -12.81 17.79 -2.14
CA THR A 99 -13.06 19.09 -1.50
C THR A 99 -14.44 19.64 -1.85
N SER A 100 -15.04 19.17 -2.95
CA SER A 100 -16.40 19.46 -3.40
C SER A 100 -17.22 18.16 -3.52
N THR A 101 -18.51 18.25 -3.80
CA THR A 101 -19.26 17.06 -4.25
C THR A 101 -18.66 16.60 -5.59
N ASN A 102 -18.55 15.28 -5.77
CA ASN A 102 -18.10 14.68 -7.03
C ASN A 102 -19.02 13.50 -7.42
N HIS A 103 -19.53 13.55 -8.64
CA HIS A 103 -20.35 12.51 -9.26
C HIS A 103 -19.56 11.74 -10.31
N ARG A 104 -19.70 10.41 -10.29
CA ARG A 104 -19.08 9.51 -11.27
C ARG A 104 -19.94 8.27 -11.49
N LEU A 105 -19.81 7.64 -12.67
CA LEU A 105 -20.42 6.35 -12.94
C LEU A 105 -19.34 5.28 -12.86
N HIS A 106 -19.62 4.20 -12.14
CA HIS A 106 -18.79 3.00 -12.12
C HIS A 106 -19.50 1.91 -12.89
N CYS A 107 -18.90 1.43 -13.97
CA CYS A 107 -19.38 0.29 -14.74
C CYS A 107 -18.49 -0.92 -14.46
N TYR A 108 -19.12 -2.00 -14.03
CA TYR A 108 -18.45 -3.27 -13.80
C TYR A 108 -18.45 -4.08 -15.10
N LEU A 109 -17.26 -4.46 -15.57
CA LEU A 109 -17.09 -5.28 -16.78
C LEU A 109 -16.89 -6.74 -16.40
N SER A 110 -17.74 -7.59 -16.96
CA SER A 110 -17.68 -9.03 -16.75
C SER A 110 -17.51 -9.74 -18.10
N TYR A 111 -17.81 -11.03 -18.11
CA TYR A 111 -17.86 -11.87 -19.29
C TYR A 111 -19.29 -12.39 -19.48
N GLU A 112 -19.62 -12.75 -20.72
CA GLU A 112 -20.94 -13.29 -21.06
C GLU A 112 -21.29 -14.50 -20.17
N GLY A 113 -22.54 -14.56 -19.70
CA GLY A 113 -23.02 -15.63 -18.83
C GLY A 113 -22.56 -15.56 -17.36
N VAL A 114 -21.65 -14.64 -16.99
CA VAL A 114 -21.20 -14.48 -15.60
C VAL A 114 -21.99 -13.37 -14.91
N ARG A 115 -23.03 -13.76 -14.14
CA ARG A 115 -23.83 -12.84 -13.30
C ARG A 115 -23.07 -12.44 -12.03
N TRP A 116 -23.25 -11.18 -11.60
CA TRP A 116 -22.61 -10.61 -10.42
C TRP A 116 -23.57 -9.65 -9.68
N THR A 117 -23.34 -9.45 -8.37
CA THR A 117 -24.10 -8.53 -7.50
C THR A 117 -23.23 -7.35 -7.05
N PRO A 118 -23.67 -6.09 -7.26
CA PRO A 118 -22.93 -4.88 -6.89
C PRO A 118 -22.60 -4.69 -5.43
N ASP A 119 -21.61 -3.83 -5.19
CA ASP A 119 -21.29 -3.16 -3.91
C ASP A 119 -20.78 -4.05 -2.77
N VAL A 120 -20.27 -5.25 -3.09
CA VAL A 120 -19.44 -6.03 -2.17
C VAL A 120 -17.97 -5.88 -2.55
N VAL A 121 -17.36 -4.79 -2.10
CA VAL A 121 -15.92 -4.55 -2.30
C VAL A 121 -15.07 -5.45 -1.41
N GLN A 122 -13.92 -5.91 -1.90
CA GLN A 122 -12.95 -6.61 -1.06
C GLN A 122 -11.98 -5.60 -0.46
N ASN A 123 -12.17 -5.27 0.82
CA ASN A 123 -11.19 -4.46 1.55
C ASN A 123 -9.86 -5.21 1.59
N ILE A 124 -8.81 -4.57 1.08
CA ILE A 124 -7.46 -5.09 1.19
C ILE A 124 -6.85 -4.39 2.38
N LEU A 125 -7.03 -5.00 3.55
CA LEU A 125 -6.23 -4.63 4.69
C LEU A 125 -4.76 -4.74 4.26
N PRO A 126 -3.93 -3.69 4.50
CA PRO A 126 -2.48 -3.85 4.40
C PRO A 126 -2.03 -5.11 5.14
N GLU A 127 -0.95 -5.75 4.73
CA GLU A 127 -0.43 -6.89 5.49
C GLU A 127 -0.13 -6.41 6.92
N HIS A 128 -0.91 -6.87 7.92
CA HIS A 128 -0.70 -6.48 9.31
C HIS A 128 0.17 -7.52 10.01
N GLY A 129 1.10 -7.05 10.84
CA GLY A 129 1.81 -7.85 11.81
C GLY A 129 1.28 -7.55 13.20
N GLU A 130 1.20 -8.56 14.05
CA GLU A 130 0.90 -8.41 15.47
C GLU A 130 2.20 -8.54 16.26
N CYS A 131 2.49 -7.56 17.12
CA CYS A 131 3.68 -7.61 17.95
C CYS A 131 3.49 -8.63 19.07
N GLU A 132 4.29 -9.69 19.10
CA GLU A 132 4.21 -10.77 20.09
C GLU A 132 4.38 -10.29 21.55
N HIS A 133 5.01 -9.13 21.75
CA HIS A 133 5.30 -8.61 23.10
C HIS A 133 4.19 -7.70 23.66
N CYS A 134 3.52 -6.93 22.81
CA CYS A 134 2.51 -5.99 23.27
C CYS A 134 1.12 -6.13 22.64
N GLY A 135 0.96 -7.04 21.68
CA GLY A 135 -0.29 -7.31 20.97
C GLY A 135 -0.73 -6.20 20.02
N VAL A 136 0.08 -5.14 19.84
CA VAL A 136 -0.28 -4.05 18.93
C VAL A 136 -0.21 -4.56 17.49
N LYS A 137 -1.32 -4.42 16.76
CA LYS A 137 -1.41 -4.70 15.33
C LYS A 137 -0.97 -3.47 14.55
N MET A 138 0.00 -3.64 13.67
CA MET A 138 0.51 -2.56 12.80
C MET A 138 0.73 -3.07 11.39
N ILE A 139 0.73 -2.16 10.43
CA ILE A 139 1.09 -2.46 9.03
C ILE A 139 2.53 -3.00 8.97
N LYS A 140 2.74 -4.17 8.36
CA LYS A 140 4.07 -4.76 8.19
C LYS A 140 4.95 -3.81 7.38
N GLY A 141 6.16 -3.57 7.89
CA GLY A 141 7.09 -2.60 7.30
C GLY A 141 8.25 -2.27 8.23
N SER A 142 9.02 -1.25 7.87
CA SER A 142 10.14 -0.75 8.67
C SER A 142 9.69 -0.28 10.06
N LEU A 143 8.54 0.39 10.15
CA LEU A 143 7.96 0.84 11.41
C LEU A 143 7.53 -0.32 12.31
N PHE A 144 6.88 -1.36 11.76
CA PHE A 144 6.54 -2.56 12.52
C PHE A 144 7.79 -3.29 13.03
N ARG A 145 8.83 -3.45 12.19
CA ARG A 145 10.11 -4.02 12.62
C ARG A 145 10.77 -3.20 13.74
N LEU A 146 10.77 -1.87 13.60
CA LEU A 146 11.31 -0.97 14.62
C LEU A 146 10.54 -1.10 15.94
N HIS A 147 9.21 -1.17 15.85
CA HIS A 147 8.34 -1.37 16.99
C HIS A 147 8.65 -2.69 17.69
N CYS A 148 8.69 -3.82 16.98
CA CYS A 148 9.04 -5.11 17.57
C CYS A 148 10.41 -5.06 18.26
N PHE A 149 11.40 -4.40 17.66
CA PHE A 149 12.77 -4.31 18.18
C PHE A 149 12.91 -3.41 19.41
N TYR A 150 12.14 -2.33 19.49
CA TYR A 150 12.18 -1.34 20.58
C TYR A 150 10.93 -1.35 21.47
N CYS A 151 10.09 -2.39 21.43
CA CYS A 151 8.85 -2.43 22.20
C CYS A 151 9.13 -2.38 23.72
N ASP A 152 8.33 -1.64 24.49
CA ASP A 152 8.42 -1.56 25.96
C ASP A 152 8.23 -2.89 26.66
N LYS A 153 7.39 -3.75 26.07
CA LYS A 153 7.13 -5.09 26.59
C LYS A 153 8.08 -6.15 26.02
N ASN A 154 8.96 -5.78 25.07
CA ASN A 154 10.02 -6.68 24.63
C ASN A 154 11.12 -6.71 25.71
N PRO A 155 11.49 -7.89 26.25
CA PRO A 155 12.56 -8.00 27.24
C PRO A 155 13.89 -7.37 26.81
N LYS A 156 14.19 -7.37 25.50
CA LYS A 156 15.39 -6.75 24.92
C LYS A 156 15.17 -5.29 24.50
N GLY A 157 13.94 -4.79 24.57
CA GLY A 157 13.57 -3.44 24.14
C GLY A 157 14.30 -2.31 24.89
N PRO A 158 14.45 -2.37 26.22
CA PRO A 158 15.22 -1.37 26.97
C PRO A 158 16.70 -1.32 26.57
N GLU A 159 17.35 -2.47 26.46
CA GLU A 159 18.77 -2.58 26.05
C GLU A 159 18.97 -2.04 24.63
N ASN A 160 18.12 -2.45 23.70
CA ASN A 160 18.15 -1.99 22.32
C ASN A 160 18.04 -0.46 22.23
N ARG A 161 17.20 0.16 23.06
CA ARG A 161 17.04 1.62 23.11
C ARG A 161 18.27 2.32 23.66
N LEU A 162 18.87 1.80 24.72
CA LEU A 162 20.12 2.34 25.27
C LEU A 162 21.24 2.27 24.23
N LYS A 163 21.36 1.14 23.52
CA LYS A 163 22.32 0.96 22.43
C LYS A 163 22.08 1.94 21.28
N ARG A 164 20.83 2.14 20.85
CA ARG A 164 20.50 3.14 19.81
C ARG A 164 20.86 4.55 20.27
N LYS A 165 20.57 4.89 21.53
CA LYS A 165 20.87 6.21 22.11
C LYS A 165 22.38 6.46 22.14
N SER A 166 23.19 5.46 22.48
CA SER A 166 24.65 5.59 22.44
C SER A 166 25.19 5.67 21.01
N GLU A 167 24.68 4.87 20.07
CA GLU A 167 25.10 4.91 18.66
C GLU A 167 24.73 6.24 17.96
N ASN A 168 23.60 6.84 18.34
CA ASN A 168 23.16 8.15 17.84
C ASN A 168 23.74 9.34 18.60
N LYS A 169 24.63 9.12 19.58
CA LYS A 169 25.31 10.22 20.26
C LYS A 169 26.12 11.01 19.24
N THR A 170 25.82 12.30 19.12
CA THR A 170 26.53 13.26 18.27
C THR A 170 27.69 13.89 19.04
N GLY A 171 28.81 14.12 18.37
CA GLY A 171 30.04 14.68 18.93
C GLY A 171 31.24 14.34 18.06
N GLU A 172 32.44 14.80 18.44
CA GLU A 172 33.68 14.43 17.75
C GLU A 172 34.22 13.13 18.34
N PHE A 173 34.20 12.06 17.54
CA PHE A 173 34.66 10.73 17.93
C PHE A 173 35.86 10.31 17.09
N GLU A 174 37.05 10.31 17.69
CA GLU A 174 38.30 9.92 17.03
C GLU A 174 38.54 8.40 17.08
N CYS A 175 39.01 7.84 15.96
CA CYS A 175 39.48 6.46 15.92
C CYS A 175 40.88 6.33 16.56
N PRO A 176 41.08 5.47 17.57
CA PRO A 176 42.38 5.31 18.23
C PRO A 176 43.45 4.69 17.32
N VAL A 177 43.06 3.96 16.26
CA VAL A 177 43.99 3.25 15.36
C VAL A 177 44.46 4.14 14.21
N CYS A 178 43.54 4.81 13.52
CA CYS A 178 43.85 5.60 12.32
C CYS A 178 43.55 7.10 12.43
N LYS A 179 43.17 7.57 13.63
CA LYS A 179 43.00 9.00 13.96
C LYS A 179 41.92 9.75 13.18
N LYS A 180 41.08 9.04 12.41
CA LYS A 180 39.91 9.63 11.73
C LYS A 180 38.84 10.04 12.73
N VAL A 181 38.27 11.23 12.55
CA VAL A 181 37.19 11.78 13.37
C VAL A 181 35.82 11.52 12.71
N PHE A 182 34.83 11.18 13.52
CA PHE A 182 33.46 10.91 13.10
C PHE A 182 32.49 11.73 13.95
N GLU A 183 31.40 12.21 13.33
CA GLU A 183 30.37 13.02 14.00
C GLU A 183 29.42 12.19 14.91
N ARG A 184 29.38 10.87 14.69
CA ARG A 184 28.49 9.95 15.43
C ARG A 184 29.25 8.74 15.93
N GLN A 185 28.92 8.34 17.16
CA GLN A 185 29.55 7.20 17.82
C GLN A 185 29.29 5.88 17.07
N GLY A 186 28.10 5.70 16.50
CA GLY A 186 27.76 4.54 15.67
C GLY A 186 28.63 4.41 14.42
N THR A 187 28.95 5.54 13.76
CA THR A 187 29.81 5.56 12.58
C THR A 187 31.24 5.16 12.93
N LEU A 188 31.79 5.67 14.05
CA LEU A 188 33.09 5.24 14.55
C LEU A 188 33.12 3.74 14.85
N ARG A 189 32.06 3.20 15.46
CA ARG A 189 31.96 1.76 15.75
C ARG A 189 32.01 0.90 14.49
N VAL A 190 31.20 1.25 13.48
CA VAL A 190 31.20 0.54 12.18
C VAL A 190 32.55 0.66 11.49
N HIS A 191 33.18 1.83 11.57
CA HIS A 191 34.53 2.05 11.04
C HIS A 191 35.55 1.09 11.69
N LYS A 192 35.56 0.99 13.03
CA LYS A 192 36.43 0.05 13.76
C LYS A 192 36.20 -1.39 13.32
N LEU A 193 34.95 -1.83 13.25
CA LEU A 193 34.61 -3.20 12.85
C LEU A 193 34.99 -3.53 11.39
N ARG A 194 34.91 -2.57 10.47
CA ARG A 194 35.19 -2.83 9.05
C ARG A 194 36.66 -2.64 8.66
N LYS A 195 37.38 -1.79 9.38
CA LYS A 195 38.75 -1.38 9.00
C LYS A 195 39.82 -1.89 9.95
N HIS A 196 39.44 -2.24 11.18
CA HIS A 196 40.38 -2.61 12.26
C HIS A 196 39.98 -3.91 12.99
N SER A 197 39.09 -4.72 12.42
CA SER A 197 38.62 -5.99 13.02
C SER A 197 39.69 -7.06 13.23
N ALA A 198 40.89 -6.87 12.69
CA ALA A 198 42.02 -7.80 12.79
C ALA A 198 43.10 -7.37 13.81
N GLN A 199 42.83 -6.39 14.69
CA GLN A 199 43.79 -5.90 15.68
C GLN A 199 43.25 -5.90 17.12
N THR A 200 42.54 -6.95 17.50
CA THR A 200 42.25 -7.29 18.91
C THR A 200 42.74 -8.69 19.20
#